data_AF-A0A559N8H9-F1
#
_entry.id   AF-A0A559N8H9-F1
#
_cell.length_a   1.000
_cell.length_b   1.000
_cell.length_c   1.000
_cell.angle_alpha   90.00
_cell.angle_beta   90.00
_cell.angle_gamma   90.00
#
_symmetry.space_group_name_H-M   'P 1'
#
loop_
_entity.id
_entity.type
_entity.pdbx_description
1 polymer ?
#
loop_
_entity_poly.entity_id
_entity_poly.type
_entity_poly.pdbx_seq_one_letter_code
_entity_poly.pdbx_strand_id
1 'polypeptide(L)'
;MKKIVLAVMLLALSATSLTAQEQKTESVEKVENTKTTEEVLKAEEEAKAKTEEAAKLAEKEAKKLEKEQKAAEKKAKKEAKEVKKKEKEAKKEAKLKSAIAKQKRNVSKVERKITKLENKLSQDTAAGKLSPVAIEKLKSSIAKQKLKLVKENVKLNKLERK
;
A
#
# COMPACT_ATOMS: atom_id res chain seq x y z
N MET A 1 25.32 -8.92 -10.61
CA MET A 1 25.97 -7.60 -10.81
C MET A 1 27.21 -7.62 -11.71
N LYS A 2 28.04 -8.68 -11.71
CA LYS A 2 29.26 -8.76 -12.54
C LYS A 2 29.04 -8.78 -14.07
N LYS A 3 27.89 -9.27 -14.56
CA LYS A 3 27.59 -9.34 -16.00
C LYS A 3 27.09 -8.03 -16.62
N ILE A 4 26.57 -7.11 -15.81
CA ILE A 4 26.04 -5.81 -16.27
C ILE A 4 27.18 -4.79 -16.40
N VAL A 5 28.19 -4.87 -15.52
CA VAL A 5 29.38 -4.02 -15.58
C VAL A 5 30.22 -4.31 -16.84
N LEU A 6 30.27 -5.58 -17.29
CA LEU A 6 31.03 -5.99 -18.46
C LEU A 6 30.40 -5.53 -19.79
N ALA A 7 29.08 -5.37 -19.82
CA ALA A 7 28.35 -4.89 -21.01
C ALA A 7 28.46 -3.36 -21.19
N VAL A 8 28.59 -2.60 -20.10
CA VAL A 8 28.79 -1.13 -20.15
C VAL A 8 30.23 -0.79 -20.53
N MET A 9 31.20 -1.63 -20.21
CA MET A 9 32.61 -1.43 -20.57
C MET A 9 32.89 -1.67 -22.06
N LEU A 10 32.11 -2.51 -22.75
CA LEU A 10 32.27 -2.76 -24.19
C LEU A 10 31.70 -1.64 -25.08
N LEU A 11 30.74 -0.85 -24.59
CA LEU A 11 30.15 0.25 -25.36
C LEU A 11 30.98 1.54 -25.35
N ALA A 12 31.99 1.64 -24.49
CA ALA A 12 32.83 2.83 -24.36
C ALA A 12 34.08 2.81 -25.28
N LEU A 13 34.39 1.69 -25.94
CA LEU A 13 35.57 1.57 -26.81
C LEU A 13 35.33 1.87 -28.29
N SER A 14 34.08 2.10 -28.74
CA SER A 14 33.77 2.34 -30.15
C SER A 14 33.62 3.82 -30.54
N ALA A 15 33.89 4.77 -29.64
CA ALA A 15 33.61 6.19 -29.87
C ALA A 15 34.84 7.09 -30.15
N THR A 16 36.05 6.53 -30.28
CA THR A 16 37.27 7.36 -30.40
C THR A 16 38.08 7.22 -31.69
N SER A 17 37.58 6.55 -32.73
CA SER A 17 38.35 6.33 -33.96
C SER A 17 37.89 7.12 -35.18
N LEU A 18 37.52 8.41 -35.04
CA LEU A 18 37.29 9.25 -36.22
C LEU A 18 37.50 10.76 -35.99
N THR A 19 38.66 11.15 -35.47
CA THR A 19 39.16 12.53 -35.59
C THR A 19 40.68 12.52 -35.67
N ALA A 20 41.25 12.46 -36.88
CA ALA A 20 42.62 12.91 -37.17
C ALA A 20 43.00 12.59 -38.63
N GLN A 21 42.77 13.52 -39.56
CA GLN A 21 43.70 13.75 -40.67
C GLN A 21 43.44 15.13 -41.32
N GLU A 22 44.16 16.14 -40.85
CA GLU A 22 44.49 17.32 -41.64
C GLU A 22 45.91 17.15 -42.17
N GLN A 23 46.14 17.29 -43.49
CA GLN A 23 46.94 18.39 -44.07
C GLN A 23 47.24 18.20 -45.57
N LYS A 24 46.87 19.26 -46.31
CA LYS A 24 47.56 19.95 -47.43
C LYS A 24 48.07 19.16 -48.64
N THR A 25 47.55 19.54 -49.81
CA THR A 25 48.36 20.12 -50.91
C THR A 25 47.50 21.07 -51.74
N GLU A 26 48.12 22.17 -52.16
CA GLU A 26 47.56 23.33 -52.85
C GLU A 26 47.19 23.08 -54.31
N SER A 27 46.41 24.05 -54.82
CA SER A 27 46.46 24.68 -56.15
C SER A 27 45.52 24.20 -57.25
N VAL A 28 45.03 25.23 -57.97
CA VAL A 28 44.34 25.23 -59.28
C VAL A 28 42.85 24.85 -59.16
N GLU A 29 41.84 25.61 -59.55
CA GLU A 29 41.69 26.68 -60.55
C GLU A 29 40.46 27.52 -60.19
N LYS A 30 40.47 28.80 -60.57
CA LYS A 30 39.28 29.65 -60.62
C LYS A 30 38.31 29.11 -61.69
N VAL A 31 37.06 29.56 -61.56
CA VAL A 31 35.99 29.69 -62.58
C VAL A 31 34.80 28.74 -62.32
N GLU A 32 33.58 29.30 -62.46
CA GLU A 32 32.24 28.70 -62.25
C GLU A 32 31.64 28.93 -60.85
N ASN A 33 31.26 30.16 -60.50
CA ASN A 33 30.01 30.82 -60.88
C ASN A 33 28.74 30.02 -60.46
N THR A 34 28.23 30.40 -59.28
CA THR A 34 26.83 30.75 -59.00
C THR A 34 25.72 29.69 -58.90
N LYS A 35 25.95 28.39 -59.15
CA LYS A 35 24.91 27.36 -58.95
C LYS A 35 24.89 26.70 -57.56
N THR A 36 26.02 26.73 -56.86
CA THR A 36 26.23 25.95 -55.62
C THR A 36 25.66 26.58 -54.35
N THR A 37 25.42 27.89 -54.32
CA THR A 37 24.91 28.58 -53.13
C THR A 37 23.44 28.27 -52.84
N GLU A 38 22.60 28.09 -53.87
CA GLU A 38 21.18 27.74 -53.69
C GLU A 38 20.96 26.28 -53.29
N GLU A 39 21.78 25.35 -53.80
CA GLU A 39 21.71 23.93 -53.40
C GLU A 39 22.23 23.70 -51.98
N VAL A 40 23.28 24.43 -51.56
CA VAL A 40 23.77 24.37 -50.17
C VAL A 40 22.78 25.03 -49.22
N LEU A 41 22.15 26.15 -49.58
CA LEU A 41 21.10 26.79 -48.77
C LEU A 41 19.83 25.92 -48.68
N LYS A 42 19.38 25.28 -49.77
CA LYS A 42 18.26 24.33 -49.76
C LYS A 42 18.57 23.06 -48.96
N ALA A 43 19.80 22.53 -49.06
CA ALA A 43 20.22 21.39 -48.26
C ALA A 43 20.31 21.73 -46.76
N GLU A 44 20.73 22.95 -46.40
CA GLU A 44 20.73 23.44 -45.02
C GLU A 44 19.31 23.68 -44.49
N GLU A 45 18.39 24.18 -45.33
CA GLU A 45 16.98 24.39 -44.99
C GLU A 45 16.23 23.06 -44.81
N GLU A 46 16.48 22.09 -45.69
CA GLU A 46 15.96 20.73 -45.54
C GLU A 46 16.57 19.98 -44.35
N ALA A 47 17.85 20.20 -44.04
CA ALA A 47 18.47 19.65 -42.84
C ALA A 47 17.89 20.27 -41.56
N LYS A 48 17.67 21.60 -41.55
CA LYS A 48 17.00 22.30 -40.44
C LYS A 48 15.55 21.83 -40.28
N ALA A 49 14.79 21.70 -41.37
CA ALA A 49 13.43 21.19 -41.35
C ALA A 49 13.34 19.75 -40.82
N LYS A 50 14.26 18.85 -41.23
CA LYS A 50 14.34 17.47 -40.72
C LYS A 50 14.73 17.42 -39.24
N THR A 51 15.63 18.29 -38.78
CA THR A 51 15.96 18.38 -37.35
C THR A 51 14.82 18.95 -36.52
N GLU A 52 14.03 19.88 -37.06
CA GLU A 52 12.88 20.46 -36.36
C GLU A 52 11.70 19.47 -36.28
N GLU A 53 11.47 18.66 -37.32
CA GLU A 53 10.52 17.54 -37.28
C GLU A 53 10.95 16.45 -36.29
N ALA A 54 12.25 16.08 -36.29
CA ALA A 54 12.79 15.13 -35.33
C ALA A 54 12.65 15.63 -33.89
N ALA A 55 12.90 16.92 -33.64
CA ALA A 55 12.71 17.56 -32.34
C ALA A 55 11.22 17.55 -31.92
N LYS A 56 10.29 17.87 -32.84
CA LYS A 56 8.84 17.83 -32.59
C LYS A 56 8.33 16.41 -32.33
N LEU A 57 8.89 15.39 -32.98
CA LEU A 57 8.56 13.98 -32.72
C LEU A 57 9.08 13.53 -31.35
N ALA A 58 10.32 13.86 -31.01
CA ALA A 58 10.90 13.56 -29.70
C ALA A 58 10.14 14.24 -28.56
N GLU A 59 9.71 15.50 -28.73
CA GLU A 59 8.92 16.21 -27.72
C GLU A 59 7.52 15.58 -27.54
N LYS A 60 6.89 15.11 -28.63
CA LYS A 60 5.61 14.39 -28.58
C LYS A 60 5.75 13.04 -27.89
N GLU A 61 6.83 12.29 -28.12
CA GLU A 61 7.09 11.03 -27.42
C GLU A 61 7.39 11.26 -25.94
N ALA A 62 8.23 12.24 -25.60
CA ALA A 62 8.51 12.61 -24.22
C ALA A 62 7.21 13.00 -23.46
N LYS A 63 6.33 13.80 -24.09
CA LYS A 63 5.02 14.15 -23.53
C LYS A 63 4.08 12.96 -23.38
N LYS A 64 4.13 11.97 -24.28
CA LYS A 64 3.34 10.73 -24.16
C LYS A 64 3.84 9.86 -23.01
N LEU A 65 5.15 9.65 -22.92
CA LEU A 65 5.79 8.91 -21.85
C LEU A 65 5.53 9.56 -20.48
N GLU A 66 5.62 10.89 -20.38
CA GLU A 66 5.32 11.61 -19.14
C GLU A 66 3.85 11.46 -18.72
N LYS A 67 2.91 11.51 -19.69
CA LYS A 67 1.49 11.27 -19.42
C LYS A 67 1.21 9.83 -18.98
N GLU A 68 1.86 8.85 -19.61
CA GLU A 68 1.74 7.44 -19.24
C GLU A 68 2.33 7.17 -17.86
N GLN A 69 3.51 7.72 -17.54
CA GLN A 69 4.11 7.62 -16.21
C GLN A 69 3.22 8.27 -15.15
N LYS A 70 2.71 9.49 -15.39
CA LYS A 70 1.75 10.14 -14.49
C LYS A 70 0.46 9.34 -14.33
N ALA A 71 -0.03 8.69 -15.38
CA ALA A 71 -1.21 7.84 -15.31
C ALA A 71 -0.95 6.56 -14.51
N ALA A 72 0.20 5.91 -14.72
CA ALA A 72 0.63 4.72 -13.99
C ALA A 72 0.84 5.03 -12.50
N GLU A 73 1.50 6.13 -12.16
CA GLU A 73 1.70 6.55 -10.77
C GLU A 73 0.37 6.87 -10.08
N LYS A 74 -0.55 7.55 -10.79
CA LYS A 74 -1.91 7.80 -10.26
C LYS A 74 -2.69 6.50 -10.01
N LYS A 75 -2.58 5.50 -10.89
CA LYS A 75 -3.21 4.19 -10.70
C LYS A 75 -2.61 3.45 -9.50
N ALA A 76 -1.29 3.33 -9.45
CA ALA A 76 -0.58 2.70 -8.33
C ALA A 76 -0.91 3.38 -6.98
N LYS A 77 -0.99 4.71 -6.95
CA LYS A 77 -1.37 5.47 -5.74
C LYS A 77 -2.83 5.22 -5.33
N LYS A 78 -3.76 5.04 -6.27
CA LYS A 78 -5.16 4.70 -5.98
C LYS A 78 -5.28 3.29 -5.41
N GLU A 79 -4.63 2.32 -6.06
CA GLU A 79 -4.61 0.92 -5.61
C GLU A 79 -3.99 0.79 -4.22
N ALA A 80 -2.83 1.42 -3.98
CA ALA A 80 -2.19 1.41 -2.66
C ALA A 80 -3.07 2.05 -1.57
N LYS A 81 -3.83 3.10 -1.89
CA LYS A 81 -4.81 3.70 -0.97
C LYS A 81 -5.96 2.74 -0.68
N GLU A 82 -6.46 2.03 -1.68
CA GLU A 82 -7.55 1.08 -1.53
C GLU A 82 -7.14 -0.13 -0.69
N VAL A 83 -5.96 -0.71 -0.95
CA VAL A 83 -5.38 -1.78 -0.14
C VAL A 83 -5.22 -1.34 1.31
N LYS A 84 -4.68 -0.13 1.55
CA LYS A 84 -4.54 0.43 2.90
C LYS A 84 -5.90 0.64 3.60
N LYS A 85 -6.96 0.99 2.87
CA LYS A 85 -8.31 1.11 3.45
C LYS A 85 -8.86 -0.25 3.86
N LYS A 86 -8.79 -1.23 2.95
CA LYS A 86 -9.21 -2.62 3.19
C LYS A 86 -8.47 -3.24 4.37
N GLU A 87 -7.16 -3.04 4.48
CA GLU A 87 -6.37 -3.54 5.62
C GLU A 87 -6.77 -2.88 6.94
N LYS A 88 -7.05 -1.56 6.94
CA LYS A 88 -7.52 -0.86 8.13
C LYS A 88 -8.91 -1.35 8.56
N GLU A 89 -9.80 -1.60 7.62
CA GLU A 89 -11.14 -2.16 7.87
C GLU A 89 -11.04 -3.57 8.43
N ALA A 90 -10.27 -4.46 7.79
CA ALA A 90 -10.03 -5.82 8.29
C ALA A 90 -9.42 -5.81 9.71
N LYS A 91 -8.48 -4.90 10.00
CA LYS A 91 -7.91 -4.74 11.36
C LYS A 91 -8.95 -4.26 12.36
N LYS A 92 -9.87 -3.37 11.99
CA LYS A 92 -10.97 -2.91 12.86
C LYS A 92 -11.93 -4.06 13.16
N GLU A 93 -12.33 -4.81 12.15
CA GLU A 93 -13.20 -5.99 12.31
C GLU A 93 -12.55 -7.05 13.19
N ALA A 94 -11.28 -7.38 12.95
CA ALA A 94 -10.55 -8.36 13.76
C ALA A 94 -10.48 -7.92 15.24
N LYS A 95 -10.20 -6.64 15.51
CA LYS A 95 -10.21 -6.08 16.86
C LYS A 95 -11.60 -6.16 17.50
N LEU A 96 -12.66 -5.87 16.75
CA LEU A 96 -14.03 -5.94 17.23
C LEU A 96 -14.44 -7.38 17.56
N LYS A 97 -14.17 -8.34 16.66
CA LYS A 97 -14.38 -9.78 16.88
C LYS A 97 -13.63 -10.26 18.12
N SER A 98 -12.36 -9.86 18.28
CA SER A 98 -11.56 -10.20 19.47
C SER A 98 -12.14 -9.61 20.75
N ALA A 99 -12.65 -8.37 20.73
CA ALA A 99 -13.28 -7.73 21.87
C ALA A 99 -14.57 -8.45 22.28
N ILE A 100 -15.42 -8.80 21.30
CA ILE A 100 -16.63 -9.60 21.51
C ILE A 100 -16.28 -10.95 22.13
N ALA A 101 -15.30 -11.67 21.59
CA ALA A 101 -14.87 -12.96 22.12
C ALA A 101 -14.37 -12.87 23.58
N LYS A 102 -13.56 -11.84 23.89
CA LYS A 102 -13.11 -11.57 25.26
C LYS A 102 -14.30 -11.31 26.19
N GLN A 103 -15.28 -10.53 25.72
CA GLN A 103 -16.45 -10.18 26.51
C GLN A 103 -17.38 -11.39 26.73
N LYS A 104 -17.60 -12.24 25.73
CA LYS A 104 -18.32 -13.52 25.87
C LYS A 104 -17.68 -14.44 26.91
N ARG A 105 -16.33 -14.50 26.94
CA ARG A 105 -15.60 -15.25 27.99
C ARG A 105 -15.84 -14.67 29.39
N ASN A 106 -15.94 -13.35 29.53
CA ASN A 106 -16.24 -12.73 30.82
C ASN A 106 -17.65 -13.07 31.30
N VAL A 107 -18.64 -13.00 30.41
CA VAL A 107 -20.04 -13.42 30.67
C VAL A 107 -20.06 -14.87 31.16
N SER A 108 -19.45 -15.79 30.40
CA SER A 108 -19.39 -17.21 30.78
C SER A 108 -18.71 -17.46 32.14
N LYS A 109 -17.65 -16.71 32.48
CA LYS A 109 -17.01 -16.81 33.80
C LYS A 109 -17.95 -16.40 34.94
N VAL A 110 -18.80 -15.39 34.73
CA VAL A 110 -19.78 -14.96 35.73
C VAL A 110 -20.92 -15.97 35.84
N GLU A 111 -21.44 -16.46 34.71
CA GLU A 111 -22.47 -17.52 34.69
C GLU A 111 -22.01 -18.76 35.45
N ARG A 112 -20.80 -19.25 35.19
CA ARG A 112 -20.23 -20.39 35.92
C ARG A 112 -20.15 -20.15 37.43
N LYS A 113 -19.87 -18.91 37.87
CA LYS A 113 -19.86 -18.56 39.30
C LYS A 113 -21.26 -18.57 39.89
N ILE A 114 -22.26 -18.07 39.16
CA ILE A 114 -23.67 -18.11 39.55
C ILE A 114 -24.10 -19.57 39.71
N THR A 115 -23.90 -20.41 38.69
CA THR A 115 -24.28 -21.82 38.75
C THR A 115 -23.61 -22.55 39.91
N LYS A 116 -22.32 -22.30 40.18
CA LYS A 116 -21.63 -22.90 41.34
C LYS A 116 -22.27 -22.48 42.67
N LEU A 117 -22.64 -21.21 42.82
CA LEU A 117 -23.28 -20.71 44.03
C LEU A 117 -24.72 -21.23 44.17
N GLU A 118 -25.47 -21.30 43.08
CA GLU A 118 -26.84 -21.84 43.05
C GLU A 118 -26.85 -23.33 43.38
N ASN A 119 -25.92 -24.10 42.81
CA ASN A 119 -25.75 -25.53 43.13
C ASN A 119 -25.35 -25.73 44.59
N LYS A 120 -24.42 -24.92 45.12
CA LYS A 120 -24.05 -24.98 46.53
C LYS A 120 -25.24 -24.66 47.43
N LEU A 121 -26.00 -23.62 47.09
CA LEU A 121 -27.18 -23.23 47.84
C LEU A 121 -28.23 -24.35 47.83
N SER A 122 -28.53 -24.95 46.68
CA SER A 122 -29.54 -26.01 46.59
C SER A 122 -29.09 -27.28 47.35
N GLN A 123 -27.86 -27.73 47.15
CA GLN A 123 -27.33 -28.93 47.79
C GLN A 123 -27.21 -28.78 49.32
N ASP A 124 -26.59 -27.70 49.79
CA ASP A 124 -26.36 -27.53 51.23
C ASP A 124 -27.66 -27.18 51.98
N THR A 125 -28.64 -26.54 51.31
CA THR A 125 -29.98 -26.32 51.89
C THR A 125 -30.75 -27.63 51.98
N ALA A 126 -30.77 -28.44 50.92
CA ALA A 126 -31.44 -29.75 50.93
C ALA A 126 -30.83 -30.70 51.98
N ALA A 127 -29.51 -30.61 52.21
CA ALA A 127 -28.82 -31.37 53.23
C ALA A 127 -28.97 -30.79 54.67
N GLY A 128 -29.66 -29.65 54.84
CA GLY A 128 -29.81 -28.99 56.15
C GLY A 128 -28.50 -28.42 56.74
N LYS A 129 -27.45 -28.26 55.93
CA LYS A 129 -26.11 -27.84 56.36
C LYS A 129 -25.96 -26.33 56.50
N LEU A 130 -26.87 -25.55 55.95
CA LEU A 130 -26.84 -24.08 56.01
C LEU A 130 -27.75 -23.54 57.10
N SER A 131 -27.21 -22.63 57.90
CA SER A 131 -28.03 -21.79 58.78
C SER A 131 -28.82 -20.74 57.98
N PRO A 132 -29.91 -20.18 58.52
CA PRO A 132 -30.69 -19.14 57.85
C PRO A 132 -29.83 -17.96 57.40
N VAL A 133 -28.91 -17.52 58.25
CA VAL A 133 -27.96 -16.42 57.94
C VAL A 133 -27.02 -16.80 56.79
N ALA A 134 -26.56 -18.05 56.73
CA ALA A 134 -25.69 -18.52 55.65
C ALA A 134 -26.43 -18.58 54.30
N ILE A 135 -27.70 -18.98 54.30
CA ILE A 135 -28.59 -18.96 53.14
C ILE A 135 -28.70 -17.54 52.59
N GLU A 136 -28.97 -16.55 53.45
CA GLU A 136 -29.07 -15.14 53.04
C GLU A 136 -27.76 -14.60 52.45
N LYS A 137 -26.62 -14.91 53.07
CA LYS A 137 -25.29 -14.52 52.54
C LYS A 137 -25.03 -15.11 51.15
N LEU A 138 -25.39 -16.37 50.92
CA LEU A 138 -25.28 -17.01 49.61
C LEU A 138 -26.24 -16.37 48.59
N LYS A 139 -27.51 -16.15 48.95
CA LYS A 139 -28.49 -15.46 48.09
C LYS A 139 -28.01 -14.06 47.71
N SER A 140 -27.49 -13.28 48.66
CA SER A 140 -26.91 -11.96 48.40
C SER A 140 -25.71 -12.04 47.45
N SER A 141 -24.84 -13.04 47.62
CA SER A 141 -23.70 -13.28 46.72
C SER A 141 -24.14 -13.64 45.31
N ILE A 142 -25.17 -14.48 45.15
CA ILE A 142 -25.78 -14.80 43.86
C ILE A 142 -26.36 -13.54 43.22
N ALA A 143 -27.10 -12.72 43.97
CA ALA A 143 -27.67 -11.47 43.47
C ALA A 143 -26.59 -10.50 42.96
N LYS A 144 -25.47 -10.35 43.70
CA LYS A 144 -24.32 -9.54 43.27
C LYS A 144 -23.71 -10.06 41.96
N GLN A 145 -23.58 -11.38 41.79
CA GLN A 145 -23.09 -11.96 40.55
C GLN A 145 -24.09 -11.80 39.39
N LYS A 146 -25.40 -11.94 39.63
CA LYS A 146 -26.45 -11.69 38.62
C LYS A 146 -26.42 -10.24 38.15
N LEU A 147 -26.26 -9.28 39.06
CA LEU A 147 -26.08 -7.86 38.68
C LEU A 147 -24.82 -7.67 37.84
N LYS A 148 -23.71 -8.33 38.19
CA LYS A 148 -22.48 -8.30 37.39
C LYS A 148 -22.71 -8.90 36.00
N LEU A 149 -23.45 -10.01 35.90
CA LEU A 149 -23.80 -10.64 34.63
C LEU A 149 -24.56 -9.67 33.72
N VAL A 150 -25.56 -8.97 34.26
CA VAL A 150 -26.31 -7.93 33.52
C VAL A 150 -25.37 -6.86 32.98
N LYS A 151 -24.44 -6.34 33.81
CA LYS A 151 -23.46 -5.33 33.36
C LYS A 151 -22.55 -5.86 32.24
N GLU A 152 -22.10 -7.11 32.33
CA GLU A 152 -21.27 -7.71 31.29
C GLU A 152 -22.05 -7.97 29.98
N ASN A 153 -23.33 -8.34 30.07
CA ASN A 153 -24.22 -8.48 28.91
C ASN A 153 -24.52 -7.15 28.24
N VAL A 154 -24.72 -6.07 29.00
CA VAL A 154 -24.86 -4.71 28.44
C VAL A 154 -23.62 -4.31 27.66
N LYS A 155 -22.42 -4.58 28.20
CA LYS A 155 -21.15 -4.33 27.49
C LYS A 155 -21.03 -5.17 26.22
N LEU A 156 -21.45 -6.44 26.26
CA LEU A 156 -21.44 -7.33 25.10
C LEU A 156 -22.38 -6.80 24.01
N ASN A 157 -23.63 -6.49 24.35
CA ASN A 157 -24.60 -5.90 23.43
C ASN A 157 -24.11 -4.60 22.81
N LYS A 158 -23.40 -3.76 23.58
CA LYS A 158 -22.80 -2.53 23.04
C LYS A 158 -21.68 -2.80 22.02
N LEU A 159 -20.98 -3.92 22.12
CA LEU A 159 -19.95 -4.32 21.15
C LEU A 159 -20.55 -4.99 19.91
N GLU A 160 -21.61 -5.79 20.07
CA GLU A 160 -22.29 -6.48 18.96
C GLU A 160 -23.09 -5.53 18.06
N ARG A 161 -23.45 -4.34 18.56
CA ARG A 161 -24.10 -3.27 17.79
C ARG A 161 -23.14 -2.37 16.99
N LYS A 162 -21.83 -2.56 17.15
CA LYS A 162 -20.78 -1.76 16.47
C LYS A 162 -20.29 -2.47 15.22
#